data_AF-A0A353DPU3-F1
#
_entry.id   AF-A0A353DPU3-F1
#
_cell.length_a   1.000
_cell.length_b   1.000
_cell.length_c   1.000
_cell.angle_alpha   90.00
_cell.angle_beta   90.00
_cell.angle_gamma   90.00
#
_symmetry.space_group_name_H-M   'P 1'
#
loop_
_entity.id
_entity.type
_entity.pdbx_description
1 polymer ?
#
loop_
_entity_poly.entity_id
_entity_poly.type
_entity_poly.pdbx_seq_one_letter_code
_entity_poly.pdbx_strand_id
1 'polypeptide(L)'
;GIGGPIMAIAALSRKWDRESIRGSLPYYYLFIETTAVIGYFITGMFDSERLILTGVSIFPALLGFLIGSMLVKKINQSYYRRLILGIVICAGTVILVKEIFI
;
A
#
# COMPACT_ATOMS: atom_id res chain seq x y z
N GLY A 1 3.93 -5.22 1.69
CA GLY A 1 2.76 -5.94 2.22
C GLY A 1 1.84 -6.40 1.11
N ILE A 2 1.42 -7.67 1.11
CA ILE A 2 0.51 -8.29 0.13
C ILE A 2 -0.97 -7.85 0.35
N GLY A 3 -1.27 -7.20 1.49
CA GLY A 3 -2.64 -6.80 1.85
C GLY A 3 -3.26 -5.67 1.01
N GLY A 4 -2.44 -4.84 0.37
CA GLY A 4 -2.92 -3.66 -0.37
C GLY A 4 -3.88 -3.99 -1.53
N PRO A 5 -3.47 -4.86 -2.48
CA PRO A 5 -4.34 -5.32 -3.56
C PRO A 5 -5.59 -6.07 -3.07
N ILE A 6 -5.46 -6.87 -2.00
CA ILE A 6 -6.58 -7.63 -1.42
C ILE A 6 -7.64 -6.68 -0.85
N MET A 7 -7.20 -5.68 -0.08
CA MET A 7 -8.10 -4.66 0.45
C MET A 7 -8.74 -3.82 -0.65
N ALA A 8 -7.99 -3.50 -1.71
CA ALA A 8 -8.51 -2.80 -2.88
C ALA A 8 -9.64 -3.59 -3.56
N ILE A 9 -9.48 -4.90 -3.74
CA ILE A 9 -10.53 -5.78 -4.27
C ILE A 9 -11.73 -5.83 -3.31
N ALA A 10 -11.50 -6.00 -2.00
CA ALA A 10 -12.58 -6.04 -1.01
C ALA A 10 -13.42 -4.76 -1.02
N ALA A 11 -12.76 -3.60 -1.09
CA ALA A 11 -13.42 -2.30 -1.18
C ALA A 11 -14.19 -2.11 -2.51
N LEU A 12 -13.62 -2.57 -3.63
CA LEU A 12 -14.28 -2.55 -4.94
C LEU A 12 -15.54 -3.42 -4.96
N SER A 13 -15.49 -4.61 -4.36
CA SER A 13 -16.61 -5.54 -4.26
C SER A 13 -17.75 -4.97 -3.42
N ARG A 14 -17.43 -4.21 -2.37
CA ARG A 14 -18.41 -3.54 -1.51
C ARG A 14 -18.88 -2.17 -2.03
N LYS A 15 -18.44 -1.76 -3.23
CA LYS A 15 -18.74 -0.45 -3.84
C LYS A 15 -18.44 0.74 -2.93
N TRP A 16 -17.38 0.65 -2.11
CA TRP A 16 -16.98 1.74 -1.25
C TRP A 16 -16.65 3.00 -2.06
N ASP A 17 -17.06 4.15 -1.55
CA ASP A 17 -16.68 5.42 -2.13
C ASP A 17 -15.17 5.68 -1.91
N ARG A 18 -14.58 6.56 -2.72
CA ARG A 18 -13.13 6.82 -2.63
C ARG A 18 -12.71 7.33 -1.26
N GLU A 19 -13.51 8.18 -0.63
CA GLU A 19 -13.13 8.79 0.64
C GLU A 19 -13.13 7.74 1.76
N SER A 20 -14.11 6.84 1.77
CA SER A 20 -14.10 5.66 2.65
C SER A 20 -12.88 4.77 2.44
N ILE A 21 -12.48 4.52 1.18
CA ILE A 21 -11.27 3.73 0.88
C ILE A 21 -10.01 4.45 1.37
N ARG A 22 -9.85 5.74 1.03
CA ARG A 22 -8.69 6.55 1.44
C ARG A 22 -8.59 6.70 2.95
N GLY A 23 -9.71 6.85 3.65
CA GLY A 23 -9.76 7.02 5.09
C GLY A 23 -9.45 5.72 5.84
N SER A 24 -9.88 4.57 5.32
CA SER A 24 -9.76 3.28 5.99
C SER A 24 -8.40 2.59 5.77
N LEU A 25 -7.78 2.81 4.60
CA LEU A 25 -6.50 2.17 4.24
C LEU A 25 -5.36 2.45 5.24
N PRO A 26 -5.14 3.71 5.68
CA PRO A 26 -4.08 4.01 6.64
C PRO A 26 -4.25 3.22 7.95
N TYR A 27 -5.47 3.08 8.46
CA TYR A 27 -5.73 2.28 9.66
C TYR A 27 -5.44 0.79 9.46
N TYR A 28 -5.84 0.24 8.31
CA TYR A 28 -5.52 -1.15 7.95
C TYR A 28 -4.01 -1.39 7.86
N TYR A 29 -3.28 -0.51 7.17
CA TYR A 29 -1.82 -0.62 7.09
C TYR A 29 -1.14 -0.41 8.43
N LEU A 30 -1.61 0.53 9.25
CA LEU A 30 -1.06 0.75 10.58
C LEU A 30 -1.13 -0.55 11.39
N PHE A 31 -2.29 -1.23 11.39
CA PHE A 31 -2.43 -2.51 12.08
C PHE A 31 -1.47 -3.59 11.57
N ILE A 32 -1.37 -3.75 10.24
CA ILE A 32 -0.49 -4.76 9.64
C ILE A 32 0.99 -4.46 9.89
N GLU A 33 1.40 -3.23 9.63
CA GLU A 33 2.80 -2.83 9.75
C GLU A 33 3.23 -2.81 11.23
N THR A 34 2.35 -2.43 12.16
CA THR A 34 2.63 -2.59 13.61
C THR A 34 2.82 -4.07 13.97
N THR A 35 1.96 -4.96 13.46
CA THR A 35 2.11 -6.40 13.68
C THR A 35 3.44 -6.93 13.11
N ALA A 36 3.81 -6.47 11.91
CA ALA A 36 5.08 -6.83 11.27
C ALA A 36 6.29 -6.32 12.06
N VAL A 37 6.25 -5.07 12.54
CA VAL A 37 7.29 -4.47 13.38
C VAL A 37 7.49 -5.26 14.67
N ILE A 38 6.40 -5.67 15.33
CA ILE A 38 6.47 -6.54 16.51
C ILE A 38 7.13 -7.88 16.14
N GLY A 39 6.75 -8.48 15.01
CA GLY A 39 7.36 -9.70 14.51
C GLY A 39 8.87 -9.56 14.30
N TYR A 40 9.31 -8.48 13.64
CA TYR A 40 10.74 -8.20 13.43
C TYR A 40 11.51 -7.92 14.71
N PHE A 41 10.84 -7.36 15.72
CA PHE A 41 11.43 -7.17 17.05
C PHE A 41 11.68 -8.50 17.75
N ILE A 42 10.69 -9.41 17.73
CA ILE A 42 10.81 -10.74 18.33
C ILE A 42 11.90 -11.58 17.65
N THR A 43 12.05 -11.46 16.33
CA THR A 43 13.07 -12.21 15.58
C THR A 43 14.48 -11.62 15.67
N GLY A 44 14.67 -10.51 16.42
CA GLY A 44 15.97 -9.86 16.55
C GLY A 44 16.49 -9.26 15.24
N MET A 45 15.62 -8.99 14.26
CA MET A 45 16.00 -8.47 12.95
C MET A 45 16.27 -6.95 12.95
N PHE A 46 16.20 -6.30 14.11
CA PHE A 46 16.53 -4.89 14.26
C PHE A 46 18.03 -4.70 14.45
N ASP A 47 18.68 -4.19 13.40
CA ASP A 47 20.06 -3.71 13.43
C ASP A 47 20.07 -2.16 13.43
N SER A 48 21.11 -1.56 13.98
CA SER A 48 21.28 -0.11 14.08
C SER A 48 21.28 0.54 12.70
N GLU A 49 21.88 -0.12 11.70
CA GLU A 49 21.90 0.34 10.31
C GLU A 49 20.50 0.32 9.68
N ARG A 50 19.69 -0.70 9.98
CA ARG A 50 18.31 -0.83 9.48
C ARG A 50 17.40 0.24 10.05
N LEU A 51 17.61 0.62 11.32
CA LEU A 51 16.86 1.72 11.95
C LEU A 51 17.16 3.07 11.29
N ILE A 52 18.43 3.34 10.98
CA ILE A 52 18.84 4.59 10.31
C ILE A 52 18.27 4.63 8.88
N LEU A 53 18.39 3.55 8.11
CA LEU A 53 17.82 3.46 6.76
C LEU A 53 16.30 3.64 6.76
N THR A 54 15.62 3.08 7.76
CA THR A 54 14.17 3.27 7.94
C THR A 54 13.85 4.73 8.24
N GLY A 55 14.61 5.36 9.13
CA GLY A 55 14.47 6.78 9.47
C GLY A 55 14.65 7.71 8.27
N VAL A 56 15.69 7.47 7.45
CA VAL A 56 15.93 8.23 6.21
C VAL A 56 14.78 8.05 5.22
N SER A 57 14.19 6.85 5.15
CA SER A 57 13.07 6.53 4.27
C SER A 57 11.77 7.25 4.63
N ILE A 58 11.64 7.81 5.84
CA ILE A 58 10.47 8.60 6.25
C ILE A 58 10.30 9.83 5.34
N PHE A 59 11.41 10.49 4.98
CA PHE A 59 11.37 11.70 4.17
C PHE A 59 10.78 11.48 2.76
N PRO A 60 11.29 10.53 1.93
CA PRO A 60 10.69 10.23 0.64
C PRO A 60 9.28 9.65 0.79
N ALA A 61 8.97 8.92 1.86
CA ALA A 61 7.62 8.42 2.11
C ALA A 61 6.61 9.57 2.34
N LEU A 62 6.98 10.59 3.13
CA LEU A 62 6.15 11.78 3.35
C LEU A 62 5.95 12.59 2.06
N LEU A 63 7.01 12.76 1.27
CA LEU A 63 6.90 13.43 -0.04
C LEU A 63 5.98 12.66 -0.99
N GLY A 64 6.15 11.34 -1.09
CA GLY A 64 5.27 10.48 -1.90
C GLY A 64 3.81 10.56 -1.44
N PHE A 65 3.56 10.58 -0.13
CA PHE A 65 2.22 10.73 0.44
C PHE A 65 1.59 12.09 0.07
N LEU A 66 2.33 13.19 0.21
CA LEU A 66 1.86 14.53 -0.14
C LEU A 66 1.51 14.63 -1.62
N ILE A 67 2.43 14.23 -2.49
CA ILE A 67 2.24 14.25 -3.95
C ILE A 67 1.06 13.37 -4.35
N GLY A 68 1.00 12.14 -3.82
CA GLY A 68 -0.09 11.20 -4.08
C GLY A 68 -1.45 11.74 -3.61
N SER A 69 -1.51 12.35 -2.42
CA SER A 69 -2.72 12.95 -1.87
C SER A 69 -3.23 14.11 -2.74
N MET A 70 -2.33 14.94 -3.27
CA MET A 70 -2.69 16.03 -4.19
C MET A 70 -3.19 15.50 -5.53
N LEU A 71 -2.55 14.48 -6.10
CA LEU A 71 -2.96 13.88 -7.37
C LEU A 71 -4.36 13.25 -7.26
N VAL A 72 -4.60 12.46 -6.22
CA VAL A 72 -5.85 11.69 -6.06
C VAL A 72 -7.06 12.60 -5.85
N LYS A 73 -6.88 13.77 -5.21
CA LYS A 73 -7.95 14.78 -5.07
C LYS A 73 -8.50 15.27 -6.41
N LYS A 74 -7.72 15.22 -7.49
CA LYS A 74 -8.14 15.69 -8.83
C LYS A 74 -8.88 14.63 -9.67
N ILE A 75 -8.94 13.38 -9.23
CA ILE A 75 -9.51 12.28 -10.01
C ILE A 75 -11.04 12.22 -9.78
N ASN A 76 -11.85 11.69 -10.70
CA ASN A 76 -13.30 11.42 -10.50
C ASN A 76 -13.57 9.96 -10.08
N GLN A 77 -14.62 9.67 -9.29
CA GLN A 77 -14.92 8.36 -8.69
C GLN A 77 -14.87 7.21 -9.70
N SER A 78 -15.46 7.39 -10.89
CA SER A 78 -15.45 6.38 -11.95
C SER A 78 -14.04 6.12 -12.51
N TYR A 79 -13.23 7.17 -12.65
CA TYR A 79 -11.83 7.05 -13.08
C TYR A 79 -10.98 6.35 -12.01
N TYR A 80 -11.17 6.70 -10.74
CA TYR A 80 -10.48 6.08 -9.61
C TYR A 80 -10.69 4.56 -9.58
N ARG A 81 -11.93 4.11 -9.81
CA ARG A 81 -12.27 2.68 -9.86
C ARG A 81 -11.54 1.95 -10.99
N ARG A 82 -11.53 2.51 -12.20
CA ARG A 82 -10.83 1.94 -13.37
C ARG A 82 -9.31 1.89 -13.14
N LEU A 83 -8.76 2.92 -12.50
CA LEU A 83 -7.34 3.05 -12.22
C LEU A 83 -6.87 1.98 -11.21
N ILE A 84 -7.61 1.78 -10.11
CA ILE A 84 -7.32 0.71 -9.15
C ILE A 84 -7.38 -0.67 -9.82
N LEU A 85 -8.43 -0.94 -10.60
CA LEU A 85 -8.55 -2.22 -11.30
C LEU A 85 -7.35 -2.46 -12.23
N GLY A 86 -6.95 -1.45 -13.00
CA GLY A 86 -5.76 -1.53 -13.84
C GLY A 86 -4.49 -1.83 -13.04
N ILE A 87 -4.27 -1.14 -11.93
CA ILE A 87 -3.11 -1.38 -11.05
C ILE A 87 -3.10 -2.80 -10.50
N VAL A 88 -4.25 -3.29 -10.01
CA VAL A 88 -4.36 -4.64 -9.44
C VAL A 88 -4.08 -5.71 -10.50
N ILE A 89 -4.63 -5.56 -11.71
CA ILE A 89 -4.38 -6.49 -12.82
C ILE A 89 -2.90 -6.47 -13.19
N CYS A 90 -2.31 -5.29 -13.41
CA CYS A 90 -0.89 -5.17 -13.75
C CYS A 90 0.01 -5.77 -12.65
N ALA A 91 -0.27 -5.51 -11.38
CA ALA A 91 0.48 -6.07 -10.27
C ALA A 91 0.39 -7.61 -10.25
N GLY A 92 -0.80 -8.16 -10.45
CA GLY A 92 -1.01 -9.60 -10.55
C GLY A 92 -0.25 -10.20 -11.73
N THR A 93 -0.33 -9.59 -12.92
CA THR A 93 0.39 -10.06 -14.11
C THR A 93 1.90 -10.01 -13.93
N VAL A 94 2.45 -8.95 -13.34
CA VAL A 94 3.89 -8.85 -13.08
C VAL A 94 4.36 -9.97 -12.15
N ILE A 95 3.59 -10.28 -11.11
CA ILE A 95 3.91 -11.38 -10.20
C ILE A 95 3.87 -12.72 -10.93
N LEU A 96 2.82 -12.98 -11.71
CA LEU A 96 2.69 -14.22 -12.48
C LEU A 96 3.83 -14.39 -13.50
N VAL A 97 4.19 -13.34 -14.22
CA VAL A 97 5.33 -13.36 -15.14
C VAL A 97 6.61 -13.64 -14.38
N LYS A 98 6.83 -12.97 -13.24
CA LYS A 98 8.03 -13.18 -12.44
C LYS A 98 8.15 -14.63 -11.95
N GLU A 99 7.03 -15.26 -11.57
CA GLU A 99 7.00 -16.65 -11.09
C GLU A 99 7.16 -17.69 -12.23
N ILE A 100 6.82 -17.33 -13.47
CA ILE A 100 6.97 -18.24 -14.63
C ILE A 100 8.40 -18.22 -15.19
N PHE A 101 9.11 -17.10 -15.05
CA PHE A 101 10.46 -16.88 -15.62
C PHE A 101 11.61 -17.06 -14.61
N ILE A 102 11.32 -17.34 -13.34
CA ILE A 102 12.30 -17.66 -12.27
C ILE A 102 12.05 -19.08 -11.80
#